data_AF-A0A426D3I8-F1
#
_entry.id   AF-A0A426D3I8-F1
#
_cell.length_a   1.000
_cell.length_b   1.000
_cell.length_c   1.000
_cell.angle_alpha   90.00
_cell.angle_beta   90.00
_cell.angle_gamma   90.00
#
_symmetry.space_group_name_H-M   'P 1'
#
loop_
_entity.id
_entity.type
_entity.pdbx_description
1 polymer ?
#
loop_
_entity_poly.entity_id
_entity_poly.type
_entity_poly.pdbx_seq_one_letter_code
_entity_poly.pdbx_strand_id
1 'polypeptide(L)'
;MSNYEYLQLSYQRDLKRVKLPKFQRGLVWTKQKRNDLILTLHRDFPFGALLVAPIEGEQSQLRLLDGQQRLSTIKNYEDNKAAYWAQLNPENYNR
;
A
#
# COMPACT_ATOMS: atom_id res chain seq x y z
N MET A 1 9.95 17.74 20.68
CA MET A 1 8.75 17.03 20.16
C MET A 1 9.01 16.73 18.70
N SER A 2 8.75 15.51 18.24
CA SER A 2 8.87 15.18 16.81
C SER A 2 7.66 15.74 16.07
N ASN A 3 7.89 16.57 15.05
CA ASN A 3 6.82 17.13 14.21
C ASN A 3 6.43 16.11 13.14
N TYR A 4 5.13 15.92 12.97
CA TYR A 4 4.56 15.08 11.91
C TYR A 4 3.73 15.94 10.99
N GLU A 5 3.86 15.73 9.69
CA GLU A 5 3.10 16.43 8.66
C GLU A 5 2.30 15.44 7.83
N TYR A 6 1.08 15.83 7.45
CA TYR A 6 0.28 15.05 6.53
C TYR A 6 0.70 15.35 5.10
N LEU A 7 1.16 14.31 4.39
CA LEU A 7 1.47 14.39 2.97
C LEU A 7 0.31 13.81 2.17
N GLN A 8 -0.34 14.63 1.35
CA GLN A 8 -1.31 14.15 0.39
C GLN A 8 -0.57 13.58 -0.83
N LEU A 9 -0.55 12.25 -0.93
CA LEU A 9 0.13 11.53 -2.00
C LEU A 9 -0.88 10.95 -2.98
N SER A 10 -0.66 11.17 -4.27
CA SER A 10 -1.41 10.48 -5.31
C SER A 10 -0.89 9.06 -5.45
N TYR A 11 -1.80 8.08 -5.43
CA TYR A 11 -1.46 6.67 -5.65
C TYR A 11 -0.62 6.43 -6.92
N GLN A 12 -1.04 7.03 -8.04
CA GLN A 12 -0.42 6.80 -9.35
C GLN A 12 0.97 7.43 -9.49
N ARG A 13 1.16 8.62 -8.92
CA ARG A 13 2.40 9.41 -9.10
C ARG A 13 3.39 9.18 -7.96
N ASP A 14 2.88 9.19 -6.73
CA ASP A 14 3.73 9.40 -5.56
C ASP A 14 4.09 8.11 -4.83
N LEU A 15 3.31 7.04 -4.97
CA LEU A 15 3.60 5.78 -4.27
C LEU A 15 4.94 5.15 -4.73
N LYS A 16 5.37 5.45 -5.96
CA LYS A 16 6.67 5.04 -6.51
C LYS A 16 7.85 5.72 -5.82
N ARG A 17 7.63 6.88 -5.19
CA ARG A 17 8.64 7.63 -4.41
C ARG A 17 8.92 6.96 -3.06
N VAL A 18 8.04 6.05 -2.60
CA VAL A 18 8.18 5.36 -1.33
C VAL A 18 9.03 4.09 -1.50
N LYS A 19 10.24 4.15 -0.94
CA LYS A 19 11.25 3.09 -0.95
C LYS A 19 11.12 2.20 0.27
N LEU A 20 11.17 0.89 0.05
CA LEU A 20 11.19 -0.10 1.12
C LEU A 20 12.64 -0.30 1.61
N PRO A 21 12.94 -0.16 2.92
CA PRO A 21 14.27 -0.43 3.43
C PRO A 21 14.61 -1.93 3.37
N LYS A 22 15.88 -2.26 3.12
CA LYS A 22 16.36 -3.65 3.05
C LYS A 22 16.32 -4.40 4.39
N PHE A 23 16.30 -3.68 5.51
CA PHE A 23 16.38 -4.23 6.86
C PHE A 23 15.02 -4.49 7.52
N GLN A 24 13.90 -4.39 6.79
CA GLN A 24 12.59 -4.71 7.35
C GLN A 24 12.33 -6.23 7.34
N ARG A 25 11.52 -6.70 8.30
CA ARG A 25 11.10 -8.10 8.41
C ARG A 25 10.36 -8.57 7.15
N GLY A 26 10.30 -9.89 6.95
CA GLY A 26 9.59 -10.49 5.84
C GLY A 26 8.08 -10.19 5.82
N LEU A 27 7.46 -10.38 4.66
CA LEU A 27 6.01 -10.21 4.48
C LEU A 27 5.25 -11.39 5.12
N VAL A 28 4.70 -11.15 6.31
CA VAL A 28 3.85 -12.11 7.05
C VAL A 28 2.33 -12.00 6.81
N TRP A 29 1.84 -11.11 5.94
CA TRP A 29 0.39 -11.02 5.69
C TRP A 29 -0.11 -12.20 4.86
N THR A 30 -1.16 -12.86 5.36
CA THR A 30 -1.84 -13.95 4.65
C THR A 30 -2.54 -13.43 3.39
N LYS A 31 -2.92 -14.33 2.47
CA LYS A 31 -3.74 -13.97 1.30
C LYS A 31 -5.03 -13.25 1.72
N GLN A 32 -5.71 -13.76 2.75
CA GLN A 32 -6.93 -13.13 3.26
C GLN A 32 -6.71 -11.67 3.69
N LYS A 33 -5.71 -11.38 4.53
CA LYS A 33 -5.43 -10.01 4.99
C LYS A 33 -5.11 -9.05 3.84
N ARG A 34 -4.39 -9.55 2.84
CA ARG A 34 -4.10 -8.78 1.63
C ARG A 34 -5.38 -8.45 0.88
N ASN A 35 -6.23 -9.44 0.70
CA ASN A 35 -7.49 -9.28 -0.01
C ASN A 35 -8.46 -8.35 0.74
N ASP A 36 -8.53 -8.45 2.07
CA ASP A 36 -9.36 -7.57 2.91
C ASP A 36 -8.93 -6.09 2.78
N LEU A 37 -7.61 -5.82 2.71
CA LEU A 37 -7.11 -4.48 2.44
C LEU A 37 -7.55 -3.99 1.06
N ILE A 38 -7.39 -4.80 0.01
CA ILE A 38 -7.78 -4.40 -1.35
C ILE A 38 -9.29 -4.18 -1.43
N LEU A 39 -10.10 -5.01 -0.77
CA LEU A 39 -11.54 -4.82 -0.68
C LEU A 39 -11.92 -3.52 0.06
N THR A 40 -11.19 -3.18 1.11
CA THR A 40 -11.37 -1.92 1.86
C THR A 40 -11.13 -0.73 0.93
N LEU A 41 -10.03 -0.75 0.18
CA LEU A 41 -9.70 0.28 -0.82
C LEU A 41 -10.72 0.35 -1.95
N HIS A 42 -11.18 -0.80 -2.45
CA HIS A 42 -12.19 -0.88 -3.51
C HIS A 42 -13.55 -0.29 -3.10
N ARG A 43 -13.85 -0.28 -1.79
CA ARG A 43 -15.07 0.31 -1.23
C ARG A 43 -14.89 1.75 -0.77
N ASP A 44 -13.78 2.39 -1.14
CA ASP A 44 -13.41 3.75 -0.75
C ASP A 44 -13.32 3.96 0.78
N PHE A 45 -13.05 2.89 1.54
CA PHE A 45 -12.84 2.97 2.98
C PHE A 45 -11.38 3.28 3.35
N PRO A 46 -11.13 4.01 4.46
CA PRO A 46 -9.78 4.31 4.91
C PRO A 46 -9.09 3.05 5.46
N PHE A 47 -7.77 2.92 5.23
CA PHE A 47 -6.95 1.76 5.64
C PHE A 47 -5.80 2.13 6.61
N GLY A 48 -5.91 3.30 7.24
CA GLY A 48 -4.88 3.91 8.08
C GLY A 48 -3.81 4.67 7.28
N ALA A 49 -2.74 5.08 7.95
CA ALA A 49 -1.66 5.90 7.36
C ALA A 49 -0.38 5.08 7.12
N LEU A 50 0.40 5.48 6.11
CA LEU A 50 1.79 5.04 5.93
C LEU A 50 2.72 6.06 6.59
N LEU A 51 3.69 5.59 7.38
CA LEU A 51 4.69 6.48 7.98
C LEU A 51 5.93 6.48 7.10
N VAL A 52 6.37 7.67 6.70
CA VAL A 52 7.50 7.88 5.82
C VAL A 52 8.42 8.97 6.34
N ALA A 53 9.69 8.92 5.96
CA ALA A 53 10.66 9.98 6.18
C ALA A 53 11.39 10.34 4.88
N PRO A 54 11.76 11.61 4.67
CA PRO A 54 12.65 11.99 3.56
C PRO A 54 13.97 11.21 3.60
N ILE A 55 14.52 10.90 2.43
CA ILE A 55 15.88 10.35 2.31
C ILE A 55 16.84 11.50 2.06
N GLU A 56 17.81 11.70 2.96
CA GLU A 56 18.85 12.71 2.78
C GLU A 56 19.62 12.49 1.47
N GLY A 57 19.82 13.57 0.71
CA GLY A 57 20.50 13.53 -0.58
C GLY A 57 19.65 13.06 -1.77
N GLU A 58 18.46 12.51 -1.55
CA GLU A 58 17.55 12.08 -2.63
C GLU A 58 16.28 12.95 -2.65
N GLN A 59 16.30 14.00 -3.47
CA GLN A 59 15.14 14.88 -3.60
C GLN A 59 13.88 14.08 -3.99
N SER A 60 12.79 14.32 -3.27
CA SER A 60 11.48 13.70 -3.46
C SER A 60 11.34 12.22 -3.09
N GLN A 61 12.40 11.52 -2.68
CA GLN A 61 12.29 10.12 -2.26
C GLN A 61 11.95 10.02 -0.77
N LEU A 62 11.11 9.03 -0.46
CA LEU A 62 10.59 8.79 0.88
C LEU A 62 10.94 7.37 1.31
N ARG A 63 11.53 7.23 2.49
CA ARG A 63 11.77 5.94 3.13
C ARG A 63 10.53 5.53 3.92
N LEU A 64 10.06 4.31 3.69
CA LEU A 64 9.00 3.74 4.52
C LEU A 64 9.53 3.39 5.91
N LEU A 65 8.90 3.95 6.94
CA LEU A 65 9.17 3.64 8.34
C LEU A 65 8.16 2.63 8.89
N ASP A 66 6.87 2.79 8.57
CA ASP A 66 5.80 1.83 8.93
C ASP A 66 4.80 1.64 7.79
N GLY A 67 4.17 0.46 7.76
CA GLY A 67 3.13 0.12 6.79
C GLY A 67 3.61 -0.76 5.63
N GLN A 68 4.74 -1.45 5.78
CA GLN A 68 5.31 -2.34 4.75
C GLN A 68 4.28 -3.30 4.15
N GLN A 69 3.49 -3.96 4.99
CA GLN A 69 2.51 -4.93 4.52
C GLN A 69 1.43 -4.30 3.64
N ARG A 70 0.98 -3.10 4.03
CA ARG A 70 -0.01 -2.32 3.30
C ARG A 70 0.55 -1.87 1.96
N LEU A 71 1.74 -1.25 1.97
CA LEU A 71 2.40 -0.79 0.75
C LEU A 71 2.68 -1.94 -0.22
N SER A 72 3.23 -3.05 0.27
CA SER A 72 3.54 -4.21 -0.57
C SER A 72 2.28 -4.85 -1.16
N THR A 73 1.18 -4.90 -0.41
CA THR A 73 -0.11 -5.40 -0.90
C THR A 73 -0.66 -4.50 -2.00
N ILE A 74 -0.63 -3.19 -1.79
CA ILE A 74 -1.10 -2.19 -2.77
C ILE A 74 -0.26 -2.25 -4.05
N LYS A 75 1.07 -2.42 -3.95
CA LYS A 75 1.94 -2.62 -5.12
C LYS A 75 1.65 -3.95 -5.82
N ASN A 76 1.49 -5.03 -5.07
CA ASN A 76 1.16 -6.33 -5.65
C ASN A 76 -0.18 -6.34 -6.39
N TYR A 77 -1.19 -5.63 -5.87
CA TYR A 77 -2.46 -5.44 -6.57
C TYR A 77 -2.27 -4.72 -7.91
N GLU A 78 -1.47 -3.65 -7.97
CA GLU A 78 -1.20 -2.93 -9.21
C GLU A 78 -0.61 -3.85 -10.28
N ASP A 79 0.34 -4.70 -9.87
CA ASP A 79 1.02 -5.64 -10.76
C ASP A 79 0.14 -6.83 -11.15
N ASN A 80 -0.91 -7.16 -10.37
CA ASN A 80 -1.68 -8.40 -10.50
C ASN A 80 -3.21 -8.19 -10.41
N LYS A 81 -3.75 -7.10 -10.98
CA LYS A 81 -5.18 -6.75 -10.86
C LYS A 81 -6.14 -7.89 -11.20
N ALA A 82 -5.84 -8.66 -12.24
CA ALA A 82 -6.65 -9.80 -12.68
C ALA A 82 -6.83 -10.87 -11.58
N ALA A 83 -5.83 -11.08 -10.73
CA ALA A 83 -5.89 -12.06 -9.65
C ALA A 83 -6.89 -11.69 -8.54
N TYR A 84 -7.25 -10.41 -8.43
CA TYR A 84 -8.20 -9.89 -7.44
C TYR A 84 -9.61 -9.72 -8.01
N TRP A 85 -9.76 -9.71 -9.34
CA TRP A 85 -11.01 -9.35 -10.03
C TRP A 85 -12.24 -10.13 -9.53
N ALA A 86 -12.16 -11.45 -9.48
CA ALA A 86 -13.29 -12.30 -9.10
C ALA A 86 -13.77 -12.04 -7.67
N GLN A 87 -12.86 -11.72 -6.75
CA GLN A 87 -13.22 -11.40 -5.37
C GLN A 87 -13.84 -9.99 -5.25
N LEU A 88 -13.37 -9.04 -6.05
CA LEU A 88 -13.87 -7.66 -6.00
C LEU A 88 -15.23 -7.51 -6.68
N ASN A 89 -15.56 -8.41 -7.61
CA ASN A 89 -16.76 -8.37 -8.43
C ASN A 89 -17.54 -9.70 -8.36
N PRO A 90 -17.96 -10.17 -7.17
CA PRO A 90 -18.58 -11.48 -6.98
C PRO A 90 -19.90 -11.65 -7.76
N GLU A 91 -20.63 -10.56 -8.01
CA GLU A 91 -21.86 -10.52 -8.79
C GLU A 91 -21.70 -11.03 -10.22
N ASN A 92 -20.51 -10.95 -10.80
CA ASN A 92 -20.23 -11.44 -12.15
C ASN A 92 -20.08 -12.97 -12.24
N TYR A 93 -19.99 -13.66 -11.09
CA TYR A 93 -19.69 -15.09 -11.00
C TYR A 93 -20.81 -15.92 -10.36
N ASN A 94 -21.83 -15.26 -9.80
CA ASN A 94 -23.04 -15.93 -9.32
C ASN A 94 -23.99 -16.15 -10.51
N ARG A 95 -23.75 -17.22 -11.27
CA ARG A 95 -24.68 -17.78 -12.26
C ARG A 95 -25.01 -19.22 -11.91
#